data_AF-A0A9F2R1V5-F1
#
_entry.id   AF-A0A9F2R1V5-F1
#
_cell.length_a   1.000
_cell.length_b   1.000
_cell.length_c   1.000
_cell.angle_alpha   90.00
_cell.angle_beta   90.00
_cell.angle_gamma   90.00
#
_symmetry.space_group_name_H-M   'P 1'
#
loop_
_entity.id
_entity.type
_entity.pdbx_description
1 polymer ?
#
loop_
_entity_poly.entity_id
_entity_poly.type
_entity_poly.pdbx_seq_one_letter_code
_entity_poly.pdbx_strand_id
1 'polypeptide(L)'
;FAREAVFEGAGAFCLSLDNLAALKDLLQQLEGRRAQKEALCEELRSRILTLWDWLQVPPEEREAFAPYMEGSRAGIMNALHLEVDRLEELKLQNLQEVVEAIRAQLATFWDKCFFGEEQRRSFSPYYQDDVTEELLQQHDKELVELKRYYETHQELFEAIHKWKKNWCLFQELEKKATDPSRFTNRGGNLLKEEKLRAKLQKTLPKLEEELRVRVELWEQEHARDFLVNGQRFMEHVAEQWRLHHLEKEKERQERQLKKSRQTEEEMLYGSTPNKRRALGVTTPGKARKLNITTTTPNSTIRSALRGSVLNSPGCLSGGKPVRTLSRVVAKPPSQGQMEHNKENVSQLNRTALSGGCTPTAPAQRNGSIYSVASTYSEFAHGLSKASKSEHRSHVLNSTASNPDS
;
A
#
# COMPACT_ATOMS: atom_id res chain seq x y z
N PHE A 1 23.57 31.63 70.86
CA PHE A 1 23.02 30.38 71.40
C PHE A 1 23.44 29.13 70.62
N ALA A 2 22.79 28.82 69.48
CA ALA A 2 22.95 27.53 68.79
C ALA A 2 24.35 27.28 68.17
N ARG A 3 25.25 28.27 68.15
CA ARG A 3 26.66 28.09 67.81
C ARG A 3 27.49 27.77 69.04
N GLU A 4 27.35 28.54 70.14
CA GLU A 4 27.98 28.22 71.44
C GLU A 4 27.68 26.77 71.86
N ALA A 5 26.41 26.37 71.83
CA ALA A 5 25.93 25.05 72.26
C ALA A 5 26.44 23.85 71.41
N VAL A 6 27.15 24.09 70.30
CA VAL A 6 27.63 23.06 69.37
C VAL A 6 29.14 23.15 69.11
N PHE A 7 29.74 24.34 69.20
CA PHE A 7 31.15 24.59 68.87
C PHE A 7 32.03 25.00 70.05
N GLU A 8 31.45 25.47 71.16
CA GLU A 8 32.24 25.73 72.38
C GLU A 8 32.29 24.47 73.23
N GLY A 9 33.49 24.11 73.72
CA GLY A 9 33.72 22.87 74.45
C GLY A 9 32.87 22.76 75.73
N ALA A 10 32.60 21.53 76.17
CA ALA A 10 31.58 21.18 77.16
C ALA A 10 31.68 21.83 78.57
N GLY A 11 32.69 22.66 78.84
CA GLY A 11 32.81 23.49 80.05
C GLY A 11 32.48 24.98 79.87
N ALA A 12 32.20 25.46 78.65
CA ALA A 12 31.95 26.87 78.35
C ALA A 12 30.46 27.27 78.39
N PHE A 13 29.56 26.31 78.13
CA PHE A 13 28.12 26.57 78.02
C PHE A 13 27.42 26.59 79.39
N CYS A 14 26.92 27.76 79.80
CA CYS A 14 26.23 27.93 81.08
C CYS A 14 24.90 27.13 81.15
N LEU A 15 24.77 26.25 82.14
CA LEU A 15 23.57 25.42 82.37
C LEU A 15 22.47 26.17 83.14
N SER A 16 22.01 27.33 82.64
CA SER A 16 20.87 28.06 83.19
C SER A 16 19.53 27.41 82.80
N LEU A 17 18.46 27.70 83.55
CA LEU A 17 17.11 27.23 83.21
C LEU A 17 16.65 27.76 81.84
N ASP A 18 16.98 29.01 81.52
CA ASP A 18 16.65 29.63 80.24
C ASP A 18 17.39 28.97 79.07
N ASN A 19 18.67 28.61 79.28
CA ASN A 19 19.45 27.86 78.29
C ASN A 19 18.92 26.42 78.11
N LEU A 20 18.44 25.79 79.19
CA LEU A 20 17.79 24.48 79.11
C LEU A 20 16.42 24.54 78.42
N ALA A 21 15.68 25.65 78.54
CA ALA A 21 14.45 25.89 77.78
C ALA A 21 14.77 26.10 76.28
N ALA A 22 15.69 27.01 75.96
CA ALA A 22 16.09 27.28 74.58
C ALA A 22 16.74 26.07 73.87
N LEU A 23 17.39 25.15 74.61
CA LEU A 23 17.84 23.85 74.05
C LEU A 23 16.66 22.93 73.70
N LYS A 24 15.60 22.88 74.53
CA LYS A 24 14.39 22.09 74.24
C LYS A 24 13.62 22.65 73.06
N ASP A 25 13.45 23.97 72.98
CA ASP A 25 12.80 24.64 71.86
C ASP A 25 13.57 24.40 70.55
N LEU A 26 14.90 24.45 70.60
CA LEU A 26 15.76 24.13 69.46
C LEU A 26 15.65 22.65 69.05
N LEU A 27 15.60 21.72 70.00
CA LEU A 27 15.40 20.30 69.74
C LEU A 27 14.05 20.07 69.03
N GLN A 28 12.95 20.60 69.59
CA GLN A 28 11.60 20.48 69.02
C GLN A 28 11.50 21.08 67.62
N GLN A 29 12.18 22.21 67.37
CA GLN A 29 12.28 22.80 66.02
C GLN A 29 13.06 21.93 65.02
N LEU A 30 14.13 21.26 65.47
CA LEU A 30 14.92 20.35 64.64
C LEU A 30 14.17 19.04 64.38
N GLU A 31 13.46 18.50 65.36
CA GLU A 31 12.58 17.33 65.23
C GLU A 31 11.41 17.61 64.27
N GLY A 32 10.73 18.77 64.41
CA GLY A 32 9.68 19.19 63.48
C GLY A 32 10.20 19.33 62.05
N ARG A 33 11.37 19.96 61.85
CA ARG A 33 12.02 20.06 60.53
C ARG A 33 12.46 18.71 59.96
N ARG A 34 12.84 17.75 60.81
CA ARG A 34 13.16 16.37 60.39
C ARG A 34 11.88 15.64 59.95
N ALA A 35 10.82 15.71 60.75
CA ALA A 35 9.53 15.09 60.43
C ALA A 35 8.94 15.63 59.12
N GLN A 36 9.00 16.94 58.89
CA GLN A 36 8.61 17.57 57.62
C GLN A 36 9.40 17.02 56.42
N LYS A 37 10.72 16.87 56.55
CA LYS A 37 11.54 16.31 55.46
C LYS A 37 11.30 14.82 55.21
N GLU A 38 11.08 14.03 56.26
CA GLU A 38 10.75 12.61 56.11
C GLU A 38 9.38 12.43 55.46
N ALA A 39 8.38 13.24 55.82
CA ALA A 39 7.07 13.23 55.17
C ALA A 39 7.15 13.54 53.67
N LEU A 40 7.91 14.58 53.27
CA LEU A 40 8.14 14.89 51.85
C LEU A 40 8.92 13.78 51.12
N CYS A 41 9.90 13.15 51.77
CA CYS A 41 10.60 12.01 51.17
C CYS A 41 9.66 10.80 51.01
N GLU A 42 8.76 10.55 51.96
CA GLU A 42 7.79 9.46 51.89
C GLU A 42 6.73 9.69 50.79
N GLU A 43 6.28 10.94 50.62
CA GLU A 43 5.43 11.34 49.50
C GLU A 43 6.10 11.04 48.14
N LEU A 44 7.36 11.46 47.97
CA LEU A 44 8.15 11.16 46.77
C LEU A 44 8.38 9.65 46.57
N ARG A 45 8.70 8.88 47.62
CA ARG A 45 8.81 7.41 47.54
C ARG A 45 7.50 6.77 47.08
N SER A 46 6.36 7.21 47.62
CA SER A 46 5.05 6.70 47.20
C SER A 46 4.75 7.02 45.73
N ARG A 47 5.15 8.21 45.26
CA ARG A 47 5.06 8.60 43.84
C ARG A 47 5.92 7.69 42.96
N ILE A 48 7.20 7.50 43.31
CA ILE A 48 8.13 6.61 42.61
C ILE A 48 7.57 5.19 42.51
N LEU A 49 7.07 4.61 43.62
CA LEU A 49 6.49 3.26 43.62
C LEU A 49 5.30 3.15 42.66
N THR A 50 4.36 4.10 42.69
CA THR A 50 3.23 4.10 41.74
C THR A 50 3.66 4.24 40.29
N LEU A 51 4.68 5.08 40.00
CA LEU A 51 5.22 5.24 38.66
C LEU A 51 5.98 3.99 38.18
N TRP A 52 6.81 3.36 39.02
CA TRP A 52 7.49 2.10 38.69
C TRP A 52 6.51 0.98 38.36
N ASP A 53 5.38 0.88 39.07
CA ASP A 53 4.35 -0.13 38.82
C ASP A 53 3.50 0.18 37.59
N TRP A 54 3.24 1.45 37.27
CA TRP A 54 2.54 1.84 36.03
C TRP A 54 3.43 1.68 34.79
N LEU A 55 4.71 2.06 34.88
CA LEU A 55 5.69 1.99 33.80
C LEU A 55 6.37 0.62 33.68
N GLN A 56 6.06 -0.33 34.58
CA GLN A 56 6.63 -1.68 34.65
C GLN A 56 8.18 -1.69 34.69
N VAL A 57 8.76 -0.74 35.43
CA VAL A 57 10.22 -0.59 35.59
C VAL A 57 10.85 -1.88 36.15
N PRO A 58 11.92 -2.42 35.51
CA PRO A 58 12.48 -3.73 35.85
C PRO A 58 13.06 -3.75 37.27
N PRO A 59 13.08 -4.93 37.94
CA PRO A 59 13.54 -5.04 39.33
C PRO A 59 15.00 -4.60 39.50
N GLU A 60 15.84 -4.78 38.47
CA GLU A 60 17.25 -4.36 38.45
C GLU A 60 17.42 -2.84 38.67
N GLU A 61 16.56 -2.01 38.07
CA GLU A 61 16.55 -0.55 38.32
C GLU A 61 16.03 -0.21 39.71
N ARG A 62 14.97 -0.92 40.18
CA ARG A 62 14.40 -0.73 41.52
C ARG A 62 15.40 -1.06 42.63
N GLU A 63 16.16 -2.14 42.45
CA GLU A 63 17.23 -2.57 43.36
C GLU A 63 18.41 -1.59 43.34
N ALA A 64 18.80 -1.08 42.17
CA ALA A 64 19.84 -0.05 42.05
C ALA A 64 19.46 1.26 42.77
N PHE A 65 18.16 1.61 42.82
CA PHE A 65 17.67 2.80 43.52
C PHE A 65 17.36 2.58 45.01
N ALA A 66 17.30 1.32 45.49
CA ALA A 66 16.97 1.00 46.88
C ALA A 66 17.75 1.79 47.97
N PRO A 67 19.05 2.15 47.81
CA PRO A 67 19.78 2.98 48.79
C PRO A 67 19.21 4.40 49.02
N TYR A 68 18.31 4.88 48.15
CA TYR A 68 17.64 6.17 48.27
C TYR A 68 16.22 6.07 48.85
N MET A 69 15.72 4.85 49.08
CA MET A 69 14.38 4.62 49.65
C MET A 69 14.34 4.76 51.19
N GLU A 70 15.47 4.98 51.87
CA GLU A 70 15.54 5.13 53.34
C GLU A 70 16.12 6.47 53.80
N GLY A 71 15.29 7.27 54.50
CA GLY A 71 15.70 8.45 55.27
C GLY A 71 15.77 9.80 54.54
N SER A 72 15.69 10.88 55.32
CA SER A 72 15.47 12.27 54.89
C SER A 72 16.72 13.16 54.74
N ARG A 73 17.86 12.59 54.28
CA ARG A 73 19.06 13.40 53.99
C ARG A 73 18.86 14.22 52.71
N ALA A 74 19.44 15.42 52.64
CA ALA A 74 19.28 16.31 51.47
C ALA A 74 19.70 15.66 50.14
N GLY A 75 20.79 14.87 50.13
CA GLY A 75 21.20 14.13 48.93
C GLY A 75 20.21 13.02 48.51
N ILE A 76 19.46 12.46 49.47
CA ILE A 76 18.41 11.45 49.20
C ILE A 76 17.17 12.15 48.67
N MET A 77 16.74 13.25 49.30
CA MET A 77 15.63 14.08 48.83
C MET A 77 15.85 14.58 47.38
N ASN A 78 17.09 14.97 47.04
CA ASN A 78 17.45 15.34 45.67
C ASN A 78 17.40 14.14 44.71
N ALA A 79 17.84 12.95 45.12
CA ALA A 79 17.76 11.74 44.30
C ALA A 79 16.31 11.28 44.08
N LEU A 80 15.45 11.41 45.09
CA LEU A 80 14.01 11.15 44.99
C LEU A 80 13.32 12.10 44.00
N HIS A 81 13.65 13.40 44.04
CA HIS A 81 13.16 14.34 43.01
C HIS A 81 13.63 13.95 41.61
N LEU A 82 14.93 13.70 41.42
CA LEU A 82 15.50 13.33 40.11
C LEU A 82 14.91 12.01 39.54
N GLU A 83 14.56 11.05 40.39
CA GLU A 83 13.88 9.82 39.96
C GLU A 83 12.41 10.07 39.62
N VAL A 84 11.68 10.92 40.35
CA VAL A 84 10.34 11.36 39.92
C VAL A 84 10.42 12.07 38.56
N ASP A 85 11.33 13.03 38.39
CA ASP A 85 11.53 13.75 37.13
C ASP A 85 11.85 12.77 35.97
N ARG A 86 12.74 11.78 36.20
CA ARG A 86 13.07 10.73 35.22
C ARG A 86 11.85 9.89 34.84
N LEU A 87 11.04 9.49 35.82
CA LEU A 87 9.89 8.62 35.59
C LEU A 87 8.71 9.37 34.95
N GLU A 88 8.54 10.66 35.21
CA GLU A 88 7.51 11.47 34.56
C GLU A 88 7.90 11.81 33.11
N GLU A 89 9.19 12.05 32.83
CA GLU A 89 9.74 12.11 31.47
C GLU A 89 9.56 10.77 30.74
N LEU A 90 9.86 9.63 31.37
CA LEU A 90 9.62 8.30 30.80
C LEU A 90 8.13 8.02 30.55
N LYS A 91 7.22 8.52 31.41
CA LYS A 91 5.78 8.46 31.15
C LYS A 91 5.44 9.27 29.89
N LEU A 92 5.99 10.48 29.73
CA LEU A 92 5.74 11.32 28.57
C LEU A 92 6.24 10.69 27.27
N GLN A 93 7.45 10.13 27.28
CA GLN A 93 8.02 9.41 26.13
C GLN A 93 7.18 8.19 25.74
N ASN A 94 6.76 7.36 26.71
CA ASN A 94 5.86 6.23 26.46
C ASN A 94 4.49 6.68 25.89
N LEU A 95 3.94 7.80 26.36
CA LEU A 95 2.71 8.38 25.80
C LEU A 95 2.92 8.87 24.36
N GLN A 96 4.07 9.48 24.05
CA GLN A 96 4.42 9.93 22.70
C GLN A 96 4.52 8.74 21.73
N GLU A 97 5.26 7.68 22.08
CA GLU A 97 5.37 6.47 21.24
C GLU A 97 3.99 5.83 20.95
N VAL A 98 3.12 5.75 21.95
CA VAL A 98 1.76 5.20 21.79
C VAL A 98 0.88 6.10 20.90
N VAL A 99 0.92 7.42 21.09
CA VAL A 99 0.18 8.36 20.23
C VAL A 99 0.70 8.33 18.79
N GLU A 100 2.01 8.24 18.56
CA GLU A 100 2.58 8.06 17.22
C GLU A 100 2.16 6.72 16.59
N ALA A 101 2.18 5.62 17.35
CA ALA A 101 1.72 4.32 16.88
C ALA A 101 0.21 4.31 16.52
N ILE A 102 -0.60 5.10 17.24
CA ILE A 102 -2.03 5.30 16.89
C ILE A 102 -2.17 6.21 15.67
N ARG A 103 -1.42 7.30 15.56
CA ARG A 103 -1.41 8.17 14.37
C ARG A 103 -1.01 7.41 13.11
N ALA A 104 -0.01 6.54 13.20
CA ALA A 104 0.36 5.63 12.12
C ALA A 104 -0.78 4.66 11.77
N GLN A 105 -1.46 4.06 12.76
CA GLN A 105 -2.65 3.23 12.50
C GLN A 105 -3.77 4.03 11.81
N LEU A 106 -4.13 5.21 12.33
CA LEU A 106 -5.13 6.12 11.75
C LEU A 106 -4.82 6.41 10.28
N ALA A 107 -3.58 6.77 9.97
CA ALA A 107 -3.14 6.99 8.59
C ALA A 107 -3.37 5.75 7.69
N THR A 108 -3.01 4.55 8.15
CA THR A 108 -3.29 3.33 7.35
C THR A 108 -4.78 3.03 7.17
N PHE A 109 -5.64 3.42 8.12
CA PHE A 109 -7.09 3.24 7.97
C PHE A 109 -7.73 4.33 7.10
N TRP A 110 -7.27 5.59 7.20
CA TRP A 110 -7.63 6.65 6.26
C TRP A 110 -7.25 6.30 4.81
N ASP A 111 -6.10 5.63 4.59
CA ASP A 111 -5.72 5.13 3.27
C ASP A 111 -6.60 3.97 2.78
N LYS A 112 -6.95 3.01 3.65
CA LYS A 112 -7.89 1.91 3.34
C LYS A 112 -9.30 2.41 3.01
N CYS A 113 -9.77 3.42 3.75
CA CYS A 113 -11.07 4.06 3.56
C CYS A 113 -11.07 5.14 2.45
N PHE A 114 -9.91 5.42 1.84
CA PHE A 114 -9.71 6.47 0.83
C PHE A 114 -10.12 7.89 1.27
N PHE A 115 -9.91 8.25 2.55
CA PHE A 115 -10.20 9.60 3.06
C PHE A 115 -9.31 10.63 2.37
N GLY A 116 -9.92 11.69 1.83
CA GLY A 116 -9.25 12.87 1.27
C GLY A 116 -8.61 13.75 2.35
N GLU A 117 -7.72 14.66 1.96
CA GLU A 117 -6.98 15.49 2.91
C GLU A 117 -7.89 16.31 3.84
N GLU A 118 -8.98 16.88 3.33
CA GLU A 118 -9.94 17.66 4.13
C GLU A 118 -10.62 16.81 5.22
N GLN A 119 -10.91 15.53 4.93
CA GLN A 119 -11.49 14.58 5.88
C GLN A 119 -10.46 14.13 6.95
N ARG A 120 -9.17 14.09 6.61
CA ARG A 120 -8.10 13.84 7.61
C ARG A 120 -7.86 15.06 8.49
N ARG A 121 -7.92 16.25 7.89
CA ARG A 121 -7.75 17.55 8.59
C ARG A 121 -8.92 17.92 9.50
N SER A 122 -10.10 17.29 9.39
CA SER A 122 -11.18 17.51 10.36
C SER A 122 -10.90 16.92 11.74
N PHE A 123 -10.02 15.91 11.84
CA PHE A 123 -9.51 15.40 13.11
C PHE A 123 -8.29 16.22 13.55
N SER A 124 -8.53 17.47 13.96
CA SER A 124 -7.51 18.41 14.45
C SER A 124 -6.51 17.83 15.47
N PRO A 125 -6.89 16.94 16.41
CA PRO A 125 -5.95 16.36 17.39
C PRO A 125 -4.78 15.59 16.77
N TYR A 126 -4.87 15.14 15.52
CA TYR A 126 -3.76 14.52 14.79
C TYR A 126 -2.53 15.44 14.65
N TYR A 127 -2.74 16.76 14.65
CA TYR A 127 -1.72 17.78 14.37
C TYR A 127 -1.30 18.56 15.63
N GLN A 128 -1.59 18.03 16.82
CA GLN A 128 -1.16 18.62 18.09
C GLN A 128 0.13 17.94 18.59
N ASP A 129 1.16 18.74 18.91
CA ASP A 129 2.43 18.21 19.42
C ASP A 129 2.41 18.01 20.95
N ASP A 130 1.49 18.68 21.66
CA ASP A 130 1.30 18.59 23.11
C ASP A 130 0.66 17.25 23.53
N VAL A 131 1.49 16.21 23.69
CA VAL A 131 1.00 14.86 24.07
C VAL A 131 0.52 14.81 25.52
N THR A 132 -0.79 14.79 25.69
CA THR A 132 -1.48 14.60 26.97
C THR A 132 -2.24 13.27 27.02
N GLU A 133 -2.63 12.84 28.22
CA GLU A 133 -3.45 11.64 28.41
C GLU A 133 -4.86 11.79 27.80
N GLU A 134 -5.40 13.01 27.77
CA GLU A 134 -6.64 13.35 27.06
C GLU A 134 -6.48 13.23 25.54
N LEU A 135 -5.32 13.64 25.00
CA LEU A 135 -5.00 13.52 23.58
C LEU A 135 -4.96 12.05 23.14
N LEU A 136 -4.36 11.18 23.97
CA LEU A 136 -4.34 9.74 23.73
C LEU A 136 -5.76 9.15 23.69
N GLN A 137 -6.62 9.50 24.67
CA GLN A 137 -8.01 9.03 24.69
C GLN A 137 -8.83 9.47 23.46
N GLN A 138 -8.58 10.67 22.93
CA GLN A 138 -9.20 11.13 21.68
C GLN A 138 -8.73 10.31 20.47
N HIS A 139 -7.43 9.99 20.40
CA HIS A 139 -6.84 9.19 19.34
C HIS A 139 -7.32 7.73 19.36
N ASP A 140 -7.41 7.10 20.53
CA ASP A 140 -7.97 5.75 20.69
C ASP A 140 -9.44 5.70 20.28
N LYS A 141 -10.24 6.70 20.69
CA LYS A 141 -11.65 6.78 20.31
C LYS A 141 -11.83 6.89 18.79
N GLU A 142 -11.14 7.83 18.14
CA GLU A 142 -11.16 8.00 16.68
C GLU A 142 -10.71 6.70 15.98
N LEU A 143 -9.68 6.02 16.49
CA LEU A 143 -9.19 4.77 15.93
C LEU A 143 -10.20 3.63 16.05
N VAL A 144 -10.95 3.54 17.15
CA VAL A 144 -12.03 2.55 17.35
C VAL A 144 -13.23 2.84 16.45
N GLU A 145 -13.66 4.10 16.34
CA GLU A 145 -14.76 4.50 15.46
C GLU A 145 -14.39 4.28 13.97
N LEU A 146 -13.17 4.63 13.56
CA LEU A 146 -12.66 4.40 12.21
C LEU A 146 -12.46 2.92 11.87
N LYS A 147 -12.00 2.08 12.82
CA LYS A 147 -11.93 0.62 12.66
C LYS A 147 -13.31 0.02 12.45
N ARG A 148 -14.29 0.38 13.30
CA ARG A 148 -15.68 -0.07 13.16
C ARG A 148 -16.32 0.38 11.84
N TYR A 149 -16.05 1.61 11.40
CA TYR A 149 -16.50 2.13 10.12
C TYR A 149 -15.88 1.34 8.94
N TYR A 150 -14.58 1.05 8.99
CA TYR A 150 -13.91 0.21 7.99
C TYR A 150 -14.48 -1.21 7.94
N GLU A 151 -14.71 -1.85 9.08
CA GLU A 151 -15.30 -3.20 9.17
C GLU A 151 -16.73 -3.23 8.63
N THR A 152 -17.55 -2.23 8.96
CA THR A 152 -18.94 -2.11 8.46
C THR A 152 -18.98 -1.98 6.93
N HIS A 153 -18.05 -1.20 6.36
CA HIS A 153 -18.02 -0.88 4.93
C HIS A 153 -16.93 -1.64 4.15
N GLN A 154 -16.37 -2.71 4.72
CA GLN A 154 -15.20 -3.42 4.16
C GLN A 154 -15.45 -3.87 2.72
N GLU A 155 -16.62 -4.42 2.42
CA GLU A 155 -16.92 -4.90 1.07
C GLU A 155 -16.92 -3.80 0.01
N LEU A 156 -17.34 -2.57 0.37
CA LEU A 156 -17.32 -1.41 -0.53
C LEU A 156 -15.87 -1.01 -0.82
N PHE A 157 -15.02 -0.89 0.20
CA PHE A 157 -13.59 -0.59 0.02
C PHE A 157 -12.86 -1.69 -0.76
N GLU A 158 -13.19 -2.97 -0.52
CA GLU A 158 -12.71 -4.08 -1.32
C GLU A 158 -13.17 -4.01 -2.77
N ALA A 159 -14.44 -3.69 -3.04
CA ALA A 159 -14.95 -3.52 -4.40
C ALA A 159 -14.24 -2.38 -5.15
N ILE A 160 -13.99 -1.26 -4.47
CA ILE A 160 -13.23 -0.12 -5.01
C ILE A 160 -11.79 -0.54 -5.33
N HIS A 161 -11.13 -1.26 -4.43
CA HIS A 161 -9.77 -1.77 -4.65
C HIS A 161 -9.75 -2.80 -5.80
N LYS A 162 -10.75 -3.68 -5.89
CA LYS A 162 -10.93 -4.63 -7.00
C LYS A 162 -11.11 -3.87 -8.33
N TRP A 163 -11.93 -2.83 -8.41
CA TRP A 163 -12.07 -2.00 -9.62
C TRP A 163 -10.75 -1.29 -9.97
N LYS A 164 -10.14 -0.54 -9.05
CA LYS A 164 -8.86 0.17 -9.26
C LYS A 164 -7.78 -0.78 -9.81
N LYS A 165 -7.65 -1.98 -9.23
CA LYS A 165 -6.71 -3.02 -9.68
C LYS A 165 -6.99 -3.53 -11.09
N ASN A 166 -8.26 -3.76 -11.44
CA ASN A 166 -8.64 -4.18 -12.80
C ASN A 166 -8.44 -3.04 -13.82
N TRP A 167 -8.66 -1.79 -13.42
CA TRP A 167 -8.46 -0.61 -14.27
C TRP A 167 -6.97 -0.36 -14.58
N CYS A 168 -6.08 -0.41 -13.58
CA CYS A 168 -4.64 -0.32 -13.80
C CYS A 168 -4.14 -1.44 -14.73
N LEU A 169 -4.57 -2.68 -14.51
CA LEU A 169 -4.22 -3.82 -15.36
C LEU A 169 -4.75 -3.67 -16.80
N PHE A 170 -5.93 -3.07 -16.98
CA PHE A 170 -6.46 -2.73 -18.30
C PHE A 170 -5.60 -1.66 -18.99
N GLN A 171 -5.26 -0.57 -18.31
CA GLN A 171 -4.36 0.47 -18.84
C GLN A 171 -2.96 -0.07 -19.18
N GLU A 172 -2.41 -0.99 -18.39
CA GLU A 172 -1.16 -1.68 -18.72
C GLU A 172 -1.26 -2.47 -20.02
N LEU A 173 -2.35 -3.21 -20.22
CA LEU A 173 -2.57 -3.99 -21.45
C LEU A 173 -2.81 -3.09 -22.66
N GLU A 174 -3.38 -1.90 -22.49
CA GLU A 174 -3.47 -0.90 -23.56
C GLU A 174 -2.11 -0.31 -23.91
N LYS A 175 -1.29 0.06 -22.92
CA LYS A 175 0.09 0.53 -23.15
C LYS A 175 0.94 -0.52 -23.86
N LYS A 176 0.85 -1.79 -23.42
CA LYS A 176 1.49 -2.94 -24.07
C LYS A 176 0.98 -3.16 -25.50
N ALA A 177 -0.29 -2.86 -25.80
CA ALA A 177 -0.84 -3.01 -27.16
C ALA A 177 -0.21 -2.07 -28.19
N THR A 178 0.12 -0.84 -27.79
CA THR A 178 0.66 0.22 -28.66
C THR A 178 2.17 0.07 -28.93
N ASP A 179 2.92 -0.62 -28.08
CA ASP A 179 4.36 -0.90 -28.30
C ASP A 179 4.61 -1.80 -29.53
N PRO A 180 5.42 -1.39 -30.52
CA PRO A 180 5.82 -2.25 -31.65
C PRO A 180 6.70 -3.45 -31.25
N SER A 181 7.45 -3.39 -30.14
CA SER A 181 8.34 -4.49 -29.69
C SER A 181 7.58 -5.78 -29.37
N ARG A 182 6.30 -5.62 -28.99
CA ARG A 182 5.27 -6.62 -28.70
C ARG A 182 5.21 -7.78 -29.69
N PHE A 183 5.60 -7.61 -30.95
CA PHE A 183 5.51 -8.68 -31.95
C PHE A 183 6.52 -9.83 -31.76
N THR A 184 7.48 -9.72 -30.83
CA THR A 184 8.47 -10.75 -30.44
C THR A 184 7.88 -11.97 -29.68
N ASN A 185 6.85 -12.60 -30.25
CA ASN A 185 5.91 -13.52 -29.58
C ASN A 185 6.42 -14.95 -29.26
N ARG A 186 7.47 -15.08 -28.45
CA ARG A 186 7.83 -16.39 -27.88
C ARG A 186 6.79 -16.81 -26.82
N GLY A 187 6.13 -17.96 -27.03
CA GLY A 187 5.19 -18.55 -26.05
C GLY A 187 3.75 -18.03 -26.06
N GLY A 188 3.33 -17.32 -27.11
CA GLY A 188 1.91 -16.99 -27.37
C GLY A 188 1.29 -15.96 -26.43
N ASN A 189 2.09 -15.04 -25.89
CA ASN A 189 1.63 -14.07 -24.88
C ASN A 189 0.54 -13.12 -25.40
N LEU A 190 0.58 -12.67 -26.66
CA LEU A 190 -0.47 -11.81 -27.23
C LEU A 190 -1.87 -12.40 -27.10
N LEU A 191 -2.03 -13.72 -27.27
CA LEU A 191 -3.33 -14.36 -27.15
C LEU A 191 -3.80 -14.45 -25.69
N LYS A 192 -2.87 -14.45 -24.72
CA LYS A 192 -3.20 -14.37 -23.29
C LYS A 192 -3.59 -12.94 -22.91
N GLU A 193 -2.85 -11.95 -23.39
CA GLU A 193 -3.15 -10.52 -23.22
C GLU A 193 -4.51 -10.15 -23.81
N GLU A 194 -4.82 -10.59 -25.02
CA GLU A 194 -6.11 -10.29 -25.67
C GLU A 194 -7.28 -10.97 -24.95
N LYS A 195 -7.12 -12.23 -24.52
CA LYS A 195 -8.10 -12.92 -23.68
C LYS A 195 -8.30 -12.23 -22.33
N LEU A 196 -7.24 -11.66 -21.75
CA LEU A 196 -7.31 -10.92 -20.49
C LEU A 196 -7.99 -9.55 -20.68
N ARG A 197 -7.66 -8.80 -21.74
CA ARG A 197 -8.35 -7.55 -22.12
C ARG A 197 -9.84 -7.79 -22.35
N ALA A 198 -10.20 -8.79 -23.15
CA ALA A 198 -11.58 -9.16 -23.44
C ALA A 198 -12.35 -9.70 -22.21
N LYS A 199 -11.64 -10.17 -21.16
CA LYS A 199 -12.22 -10.44 -19.84
C LYS A 199 -12.42 -9.14 -19.05
N LEU A 200 -11.41 -8.28 -18.98
CA LEU A 200 -11.45 -7.01 -18.25
C LEU A 200 -12.55 -6.07 -18.74
N GLN A 201 -12.71 -5.94 -20.07
CA GLN A 201 -13.82 -5.20 -20.70
C GLN A 201 -15.22 -5.74 -20.34
N LYS A 202 -15.32 -6.97 -19.81
CA LYS A 202 -16.58 -7.59 -19.34
C LYS A 202 -16.71 -7.64 -17.83
N THR A 203 -15.64 -7.40 -17.07
CA THR A 203 -15.67 -7.34 -15.61
C THR A 203 -15.69 -5.91 -15.09
N LEU A 204 -15.06 -4.95 -15.76
CA LEU A 204 -15.07 -3.54 -15.36
C LEU A 204 -16.51 -2.99 -15.28
N PRO A 205 -17.36 -3.07 -16.33
CA PRO A 205 -18.76 -2.62 -16.25
C PRO A 205 -19.60 -3.33 -15.17
N LYS A 206 -19.25 -4.57 -14.81
CA LYS A 206 -19.94 -5.32 -13.75
C LYS A 206 -19.54 -4.86 -12.35
N LEU A 207 -18.24 -4.58 -12.15
CA LEU A 207 -17.75 -3.97 -10.92
C LEU A 207 -18.29 -2.54 -10.78
N GLU A 208 -18.44 -1.81 -11.88
CA GLU A 208 -19.02 -0.45 -11.90
C GLU A 208 -20.51 -0.46 -11.56
N GLU A 209 -21.27 -1.45 -12.03
CA GLU A 209 -22.67 -1.69 -11.63
C GLU A 209 -22.78 -2.03 -10.14
N GLU A 210 -21.98 -3.00 -9.67
CA GLU A 210 -21.92 -3.40 -8.26
C GLU A 210 -21.52 -2.23 -7.35
N LEU A 211 -20.54 -1.43 -7.77
CA LEU A 211 -20.07 -0.26 -7.03
C LEU A 211 -21.12 0.85 -6.99
N ARG A 212 -21.86 1.09 -8.08
CA ARG A 212 -22.92 2.11 -8.07
C ARG A 212 -24.00 1.77 -7.06
N VAL A 213 -24.49 0.53 -7.04
CA VAL A 213 -25.52 0.08 -6.07
C VAL A 213 -25.00 0.18 -4.63
N ARG A 214 -23.76 -0.24 -4.36
CA ARG A 214 -23.15 -0.13 -3.01
C ARG A 214 -22.95 1.33 -2.59
N VAL A 215 -22.57 2.21 -3.50
CA VAL A 215 -22.42 3.66 -3.24
C VAL A 215 -23.78 4.32 -3.02
N GLU A 216 -24.78 4.05 -3.86
CA GLU A 216 -26.15 4.57 -3.70
C GLU A 216 -26.75 4.19 -2.34
N LEU A 217 -26.51 2.97 -1.86
CA LEU A 217 -26.91 2.54 -0.50
C LEU A 217 -26.14 3.30 0.60
N TRP A 218 -24.82 3.44 0.46
CA TRP A 218 -24.01 4.18 1.43
C TRP A 218 -24.42 5.67 1.53
N GLU A 219 -24.66 6.33 0.39
CA GLU A 219 -25.10 7.73 0.33
C GLU A 219 -26.51 7.91 0.95
N GLN A 220 -27.39 6.91 0.82
CA GLN A 220 -28.70 6.87 1.50
C GLN A 220 -28.58 6.69 3.03
N GLU A 221 -27.68 5.82 3.49
CA GLU A 221 -27.46 5.58 4.93
C GLU A 221 -26.81 6.77 5.65
N HIS A 222 -25.86 7.44 5.00
CA HIS A 222 -25.02 8.47 5.62
C HIS A 222 -25.45 9.91 5.26
N ALA A 223 -26.43 10.07 4.36
CA ALA A 223 -26.96 11.34 3.86
C ALA A 223 -25.86 12.32 3.36
N ARG A 224 -24.82 11.77 2.73
CA ARG A 224 -23.60 12.47 2.26
C ARG A 224 -23.11 11.81 0.97
N ASP A 225 -22.43 12.58 0.12
CA ASP A 225 -21.79 12.07 -1.09
C ASP A 225 -20.60 11.15 -0.75
N PHE A 226 -20.42 10.05 -1.50
CA PHE A 226 -19.31 9.11 -1.28
C PHE A 226 -18.02 9.60 -1.96
N LEU A 227 -17.19 10.29 -1.18
CA LEU A 227 -15.91 10.84 -1.61
C LEU A 227 -14.75 9.83 -1.44
N VAL A 228 -13.96 9.67 -2.50
CA VAL A 228 -12.72 8.90 -2.56
C VAL A 228 -11.60 9.86 -2.93
N ASN A 229 -10.65 10.06 -2.01
CA ASN A 229 -9.57 11.06 -2.12
C ASN A 229 -10.08 12.49 -2.43
N GLY A 230 -11.29 12.85 -1.96
CA GLY A 230 -11.91 14.16 -2.20
C GLY A 230 -12.73 14.31 -3.50
N GLN A 231 -12.83 13.27 -4.34
CA GLN A 231 -13.70 13.26 -5.52
C GLN A 231 -14.82 12.21 -5.37
N ARG A 232 -16.04 12.46 -5.87
CA ARG A 232 -17.09 11.43 -5.90
C ARG A 232 -16.62 10.24 -6.74
N PHE A 233 -16.69 9.03 -6.17
CA PHE A 233 -16.04 7.88 -6.79
C PHE A 233 -16.58 7.56 -8.20
N MET A 234 -17.90 7.64 -8.42
CA MET A 234 -18.50 7.34 -9.73
C MET A 234 -18.15 8.39 -10.80
N GLU A 235 -17.95 9.64 -10.42
CA GLU A 235 -17.46 10.69 -11.33
C GLU A 235 -16.01 10.42 -11.74
N HIS A 236 -15.17 9.98 -10.80
CA HIS A 236 -13.80 9.57 -11.08
C HIS A 236 -13.75 8.38 -12.06
N VAL A 237 -14.61 7.37 -11.89
CA VAL A 237 -14.76 6.24 -12.83
C VAL A 237 -15.14 6.74 -14.23
N ALA A 238 -16.13 7.63 -14.35
CA ALA A 238 -16.57 8.18 -15.63
C ALA A 238 -15.46 9.01 -16.31
N GLU A 239 -14.73 9.82 -15.53
CA GLU A 239 -13.61 10.64 -16.03
C GLU A 239 -12.44 9.77 -16.52
N GLN A 240 -12.11 8.69 -15.81
CA GLN A 240 -11.10 7.72 -16.25
C GLN A 240 -11.45 7.08 -17.61
N TRP A 241 -12.71 6.67 -17.80
CA TRP A 241 -13.20 6.19 -19.10
C TRP A 241 -13.17 7.29 -20.18
N ARG A 242 -13.60 8.52 -19.85
CA ARG A 242 -13.58 9.67 -20.78
C ARG A 242 -12.18 9.98 -21.28
N LEU A 243 -11.19 10.01 -20.39
CA LEU A 243 -9.78 10.22 -20.72
C LEU A 243 -9.23 9.12 -21.63
N HIS A 244 -9.49 7.85 -21.30
CA HIS A 244 -9.10 6.71 -22.15
C HIS A 244 -9.71 6.78 -23.55
N HIS A 245 -11.01 7.09 -23.67
CA HIS A 245 -11.66 7.25 -24.97
C HIS A 245 -11.09 8.43 -25.78
N LEU A 246 -10.80 9.56 -25.12
CA LEU A 246 -10.17 10.71 -25.76
C LEU A 246 -8.74 10.40 -26.25
N GLU A 247 -7.97 9.63 -25.50
CA GLU A 247 -6.63 9.19 -25.90
C GLU A 247 -6.68 8.26 -27.13
N LYS A 248 -7.59 7.28 -27.14
CA LYS A 248 -7.80 6.40 -28.31
C LYS A 248 -8.31 7.13 -29.55
N GLU A 249 -9.12 8.18 -29.38
CA GLU A 249 -9.56 9.01 -30.50
C GLU A 249 -8.43 9.90 -31.04
N LYS A 250 -7.59 10.47 -30.17
CA LYS A 250 -6.35 11.17 -30.57
C LYS A 250 -5.40 10.23 -31.33
N GLU A 251 -5.18 9.02 -30.83
CA GLU A 251 -4.38 7.99 -31.51
C GLU A 251 -4.94 7.64 -32.90
N ARG A 252 -6.27 7.53 -33.03
CA ARG A 252 -6.96 7.33 -34.32
C ARG A 252 -6.73 8.52 -35.27
N GLN A 253 -6.90 9.75 -34.80
CA GLN A 253 -6.75 10.96 -35.61
C GLN A 253 -5.29 11.18 -36.05
N GLU A 254 -4.32 10.95 -35.18
CA GLU A 254 -2.90 11.04 -35.52
C GLU A 254 -2.53 10.01 -36.61
N ARG A 255 -3.03 8.76 -36.50
CA ARG A 255 -2.84 7.73 -37.53
C ARG A 255 -3.48 8.12 -38.87
N GLN A 256 -4.66 8.75 -38.86
CA GLN A 256 -5.31 9.26 -40.07
C GLN A 256 -4.52 10.43 -40.69
N LEU A 257 -4.06 11.39 -39.89
CA LEU A 257 -3.26 12.53 -40.34
C LEU A 257 -1.91 12.09 -40.93
N LYS A 258 -1.22 11.14 -40.28
CA LYS A 258 0.02 10.53 -40.82
C LYS A 258 -0.22 9.86 -42.17
N LYS A 259 -1.30 9.09 -42.30
CA LYS A 259 -1.69 8.47 -43.59
C LYS A 259 -2.00 9.53 -44.66
N SER A 260 -2.74 10.59 -44.30
CA SER A 260 -3.10 11.67 -45.22
C SER A 260 -1.86 12.40 -45.76
N ARG A 261 -0.92 12.76 -44.87
CA ARG A 261 0.36 13.37 -45.23
C ARG A 261 1.20 12.46 -46.14
N GLN A 262 1.29 11.17 -45.81
CA GLN A 262 1.97 10.21 -46.68
C GLN A 262 1.36 10.19 -48.09
N THR A 263 0.02 10.16 -48.21
CA THR A 263 -0.62 10.18 -49.54
C THR A 263 -0.45 11.52 -50.28
N GLU A 264 -0.33 12.64 -49.56
CA GLU A 264 -0.05 13.96 -50.12
C GLU A 264 1.40 14.07 -50.62
N GLU A 265 2.36 13.57 -49.84
CA GLU A 265 3.78 13.46 -50.22
C GLU A 265 3.97 12.52 -51.43
N GLU A 266 3.30 11.36 -51.45
CA GLU A 266 3.32 10.42 -52.57
C GLU A 266 2.67 11.00 -53.85
N MET A 267 1.66 11.87 -53.73
CA MET A 267 1.07 12.60 -54.86
C MET A 267 1.96 13.75 -55.35
N LEU A 268 2.65 14.46 -54.45
CA LEU A 268 3.45 15.64 -54.78
C LEU A 268 4.81 15.29 -55.40
N TYR A 269 5.48 14.26 -54.88
CA TYR A 269 6.82 13.85 -55.34
C TYR A 269 6.81 12.59 -56.22
N GLY A 270 5.68 11.88 -56.27
CA GLY A 270 5.55 10.61 -56.98
C GLY A 270 6.18 9.43 -56.24
N SER A 271 5.63 8.23 -56.44
CA SER A 271 6.15 7.01 -55.83
C SER A 271 7.55 6.67 -56.35
N THR A 272 8.60 7.02 -55.61
CA THR A 272 9.98 6.67 -56.00
C THR A 272 10.14 5.13 -56.02
N PRO A 273 10.55 4.52 -57.15
CA PRO A 273 10.56 3.07 -57.27
C PRO A 273 11.74 2.48 -56.49
N ASN A 274 11.44 1.90 -55.32
CA ASN A 274 12.44 1.25 -54.48
C ASN A 274 13.18 0.15 -55.29
N LYS A 275 14.52 0.14 -55.20
CA LYS A 275 15.37 -0.47 -56.23
C LYS A 275 15.27 -2.00 -56.26
N ARG A 276 14.77 -2.51 -57.39
CA ARG A 276 15.04 -3.83 -58.02
C ARG A 276 15.50 -4.96 -57.06
N ARG A 277 14.61 -5.92 -56.79
CA ARG A 277 15.03 -7.33 -56.63
C ARG A 277 14.97 -8.04 -57.99
N ALA A 278 15.87 -8.99 -58.24
CA ALA A 278 16.31 -9.39 -59.58
C ALA A 278 15.32 -10.30 -60.35
N LEU A 279 15.64 -10.55 -61.62
CA LEU A 279 14.86 -11.37 -62.55
C LEU A 279 14.65 -12.81 -62.04
N GLY A 280 13.43 -13.32 -62.23
CA GLY A 280 13.10 -14.76 -62.16
C GLY A 280 12.57 -15.22 -63.52
N VAL A 281 13.14 -16.30 -64.05
CA VAL A 281 12.93 -16.84 -65.41
C VAL A 281 11.45 -17.01 -65.78
N THR A 282 11.09 -16.61 -67.01
CA THR A 282 9.83 -16.98 -67.65
C THR A 282 9.92 -18.35 -68.35
N THR A 283 8.90 -19.20 -68.18
CA THR A 283 8.70 -20.42 -68.98
C THR A 283 7.23 -20.57 -69.37
N PRO A 284 6.90 -20.93 -70.63
CA PRO A 284 5.53 -20.80 -71.15
C PRO A 284 4.72 -22.11 -71.18
N GLY A 285 3.40 -21.96 -71.18
CA GLY A 285 2.53 -22.75 -72.07
C GLY A 285 1.61 -23.80 -71.45
N LYS A 286 0.30 -23.50 -71.46
CA LYS A 286 -0.69 -24.31 -72.21
C LYS A 286 -2.01 -23.55 -72.40
N ALA A 287 -2.57 -23.65 -73.61
CA ALA A 287 -3.86 -23.04 -73.95
C ALA A 287 -4.95 -24.10 -74.14
N ARG A 288 -6.15 -23.83 -73.60
CA ARG A 288 -7.45 -24.36 -74.03
C ARG A 288 -8.47 -23.27 -73.72
N LYS A 289 -8.91 -22.49 -74.71
CA LYS A 289 -9.91 -22.78 -75.77
C LYS A 289 -11.30 -22.31 -75.33
N LEU A 290 -11.87 -21.39 -76.11
CA LEU A 290 -13.12 -20.67 -75.84
C LEU A 290 -14.38 -21.48 -76.12
N ASN A 291 -15.48 -21.05 -75.50
CA ASN A 291 -16.89 -20.96 -75.97
C ASN A 291 -17.60 -20.14 -74.88
N ILE A 292 -18.01 -18.87 -75.05
CA ILE A 292 -18.96 -18.25 -76.00
C ILE A 292 -20.42 -18.68 -75.77
N THR A 293 -21.13 -17.87 -74.97
CA THR A 293 -22.52 -17.37 -75.13
C THR A 293 -22.65 -16.16 -74.19
N THR A 294 -22.64 -14.88 -74.64
CA THR A 294 -23.81 -14.11 -75.14
C THR A 294 -25.03 -14.21 -74.22
N THR A 295 -25.46 -13.18 -73.50
CA THR A 295 -26.19 -12.00 -74.04
C THR A 295 -26.15 -10.74 -73.15
N THR A 296 -26.00 -9.56 -73.79
CA THR A 296 -26.53 -8.20 -73.45
C THR A 296 -26.64 -7.70 -72.00
N PRO A 297 -25.95 -6.60 -71.63
CA PRO A 297 -26.32 -5.73 -70.50
C PRO A 297 -27.33 -4.64 -70.91
N ASN A 298 -27.98 -4.00 -69.95
CA ASN A 298 -28.73 -2.75 -70.16
C ASN A 298 -28.39 -1.72 -69.07
N SER A 299 -27.94 -0.54 -69.50
CA SER A 299 -27.84 0.68 -68.70
C SER A 299 -29.03 1.61 -69.00
N THR A 300 -29.28 2.63 -68.16
CA THR A 300 -29.28 4.07 -68.55
C THR A 300 -30.00 4.97 -67.53
N ILE A 301 -29.18 5.74 -66.80
CA ILE A 301 -29.31 7.15 -66.39
C ILE A 301 -30.65 7.89 -66.63
N ARG A 302 -31.10 8.64 -65.59
CA ARG A 302 -31.98 9.85 -65.51
C ARG A 302 -33.30 9.64 -64.73
N SER A 303 -33.96 10.66 -64.14
CA SER A 303 -33.52 11.94 -63.55
C SER A 303 -34.72 12.72 -62.96
N ALA A 304 -34.72 12.93 -61.63
CA ALA A 304 -35.29 14.10 -60.91
C ALA A 304 -36.82 14.34 -60.74
N LEU A 305 -37.09 15.09 -59.66
CA LEU A 305 -38.21 16.03 -59.35
C LEU A 305 -39.54 15.58 -58.71
N ARG A 306 -39.79 16.16 -57.52
CA ARG A 306 -41.05 16.30 -56.73
C ARG A 306 -41.65 14.99 -56.15
N GLY A 307 -42.31 14.98 -54.99
CA GLY A 307 -42.43 16.03 -53.95
C GLY A 307 -43.57 15.80 -52.95
N SER A 308 -43.40 16.27 -51.70
CA SER A 308 -44.43 16.48 -50.65
C SER A 308 -45.19 15.29 -49.99
N VAL A 309 -44.79 14.98 -48.74
CA VAL A 309 -45.51 15.37 -47.49
C VAL A 309 -46.87 14.71 -47.09
N LEU A 310 -46.88 14.20 -45.83
CA LEU A 310 -47.98 13.96 -44.85
C LEU A 310 -48.80 12.65 -44.75
N ASN A 311 -49.00 12.30 -43.46
CA ASN A 311 -50.14 11.64 -42.78
C ASN A 311 -50.38 10.11 -42.79
N SER A 312 -50.13 9.54 -41.61
CA SER A 312 -50.93 8.46 -40.99
C SER A 312 -52.29 8.98 -40.49
N PRO A 313 -53.24 8.07 -40.19
CA PRO A 313 -53.89 8.08 -38.88
C PRO A 313 -53.82 6.71 -38.18
N GLY A 314 -54.36 6.59 -36.96
CA GLY A 314 -54.33 5.34 -36.17
C GLY A 314 -55.45 5.23 -35.13
N CYS A 315 -55.29 4.30 -34.18
CA CYS A 315 -56.27 3.89 -33.15
C CYS A 315 -57.50 3.12 -33.72
N LEU A 316 -58.24 2.28 -32.97
CA LEU A 316 -58.45 2.15 -31.51
C LEU A 316 -58.41 0.68 -30.99
N SER A 317 -58.41 0.57 -29.65
CA SER A 317 -58.97 -0.46 -28.74
C SER A 317 -59.79 -1.63 -29.35
N GLY A 318 -59.80 -2.86 -28.81
CA GLY A 318 -59.18 -3.41 -27.59
C GLY A 318 -60.02 -4.56 -26.98
N GLY A 319 -59.51 -5.29 -25.98
CA GLY A 319 -60.28 -6.29 -25.19
C GLY A 319 -59.65 -7.68 -25.00
N LYS A 320 -59.45 -8.08 -23.74
CA LYS A 320 -59.26 -9.46 -23.22
C LYS A 320 -60.11 -9.57 -21.93
N PRO A 321 -60.68 -10.74 -21.57
CA PRO A 321 -59.98 -11.73 -20.71
C PRO A 321 -60.18 -13.21 -21.16
N VAL A 322 -59.17 -14.09 -21.08
CA VAL A 322 -58.88 -15.04 -19.96
C VAL A 322 -60.05 -15.99 -19.66
N ARG A 323 -60.00 -17.31 -19.92
CA ARG A 323 -59.30 -18.42 -19.18
C ARG A 323 -59.44 -19.74 -20.02
N THR A 324 -58.83 -20.93 -19.83
CA THR A 324 -57.98 -21.56 -18.77
C THR A 324 -57.08 -22.70 -19.35
N LEU A 325 -55.98 -23.05 -18.66
CA LEU A 325 -55.23 -24.33 -18.56
C LEU A 325 -55.14 -25.41 -19.69
N SER A 326 -53.86 -25.74 -20.03
CA SER A 326 -53.21 -27.08 -19.98
C SER A 326 -53.48 -28.17 -21.05
N ARG A 327 -52.55 -29.11 -21.35
CA ARG A 327 -51.16 -29.37 -20.85
C ARG A 327 -50.28 -30.11 -21.89
N VAL A 328 -48.96 -30.01 -21.73
CA VAL A 328 -47.87 -30.94 -22.14
C VAL A 328 -47.89 -31.54 -23.57
N VAL A 329 -46.84 -31.23 -24.34
CA VAL A 329 -46.35 -32.06 -25.45
C VAL A 329 -45.17 -32.91 -24.96
N ALA A 330 -45.12 -34.19 -25.34
CA ALA A 330 -43.96 -35.05 -25.14
C ALA A 330 -43.75 -35.96 -26.36
N LYS A 331 -42.53 -35.96 -26.93
CA LYS A 331 -42.02 -36.94 -27.90
C LYS A 331 -40.49 -37.07 -27.74
N PRO A 332 -39.91 -38.27 -27.92
CA PRO A 332 -38.48 -38.49 -27.71
C PRO A 332 -37.63 -38.21 -28.97
N PRO A 333 -36.35 -37.86 -28.83
CA PRO A 333 -35.35 -37.89 -29.90
C PRO A 333 -34.61 -39.24 -29.95
N SER A 334 -34.02 -39.58 -31.10
CA SER A 334 -33.20 -40.78 -31.30
C SER A 334 -31.82 -40.45 -31.86
N GLN A 335 -30.80 -41.16 -31.35
CA GLN A 335 -29.47 -41.43 -31.95
C GLN A 335 -28.65 -40.28 -32.57
N GLY A 336 -27.44 -40.10 -32.03
CA GLY A 336 -26.29 -39.51 -32.71
C GLY A 336 -24.99 -40.05 -32.11
N GLN A 337 -24.01 -40.38 -32.94
CA GLN A 337 -22.62 -40.69 -32.52
C GLN A 337 -21.92 -39.35 -32.12
N MET A 338 -20.74 -39.29 -31.49
CA MET A 338 -19.60 -40.21 -31.46
C MET A 338 -18.64 -39.89 -30.30
N GLU A 339 -17.60 -40.72 -30.14
CA GLU A 339 -16.32 -40.53 -29.42
C GLU A 339 -15.95 -39.11 -28.93
N HIS A 340 -15.68 -38.97 -27.63
CA HIS A 340 -14.29 -39.01 -27.12
C HIS A 340 -14.25 -38.85 -25.60
N ASN A 341 -13.53 -39.72 -24.90
CA ASN A 341 -13.01 -39.47 -23.56
C ASN A 341 -11.60 -40.05 -23.42
N LYS A 342 -10.65 -39.22 -23.00
CA LYS A 342 -9.38 -39.66 -22.41
C LYS A 342 -9.25 -38.96 -21.06
N GLU A 343 -9.40 -39.75 -20.01
CA GLU A 343 -9.23 -39.30 -18.64
C GLU A 343 -7.75 -38.96 -18.38
N ASN A 344 -7.51 -37.99 -17.50
CA ASN A 344 -6.22 -37.86 -16.84
C ASN A 344 -6.49 -37.55 -15.36
N VAL A 345 -5.94 -38.39 -14.48
CA VAL A 345 -6.29 -38.40 -13.06
C VAL A 345 -5.30 -37.53 -12.28
N SER A 346 -5.83 -36.64 -11.45
CA SER A 346 -5.09 -36.04 -10.33
C SER A 346 -5.92 -36.13 -9.05
N GLN A 347 -5.39 -36.81 -8.04
CA GLN A 347 -6.02 -36.96 -6.73
C GLN A 347 -5.53 -35.88 -5.76
N LEU A 348 -6.34 -35.59 -4.73
CA LEU A 348 -6.13 -34.51 -3.78
C LEU A 348 -5.40 -34.96 -2.49
N ASN A 349 -4.58 -34.05 -1.96
CA ASN A 349 -4.34 -33.73 -0.54
C ASN A 349 -4.07 -34.83 0.52
N ARG A 350 -2.98 -34.64 1.28
CA ARG A 350 -3.02 -34.73 2.75
C ARG A 350 -1.93 -33.89 3.46
N THR A 351 -1.97 -33.88 4.80
CA THR A 351 -1.46 -32.84 5.73
C THR A 351 -0.81 -33.52 6.96
N ALA A 352 -0.01 -32.90 7.85
CA ALA A 352 0.36 -31.50 8.14
C ALA A 352 1.67 -31.42 8.98
N LEU A 353 1.94 -30.22 9.55
CA LEU A 353 2.55 -29.93 10.88
C LEU A 353 4.08 -29.69 11.06
N SER A 354 4.35 -28.50 11.63
CA SER A 354 5.28 -28.18 12.75
C SER A 354 6.74 -27.74 12.49
N GLY A 355 7.19 -26.78 13.33
CA GLY A 355 8.56 -26.24 13.44
C GLY A 355 8.90 -25.10 12.45
N GLY A 356 9.66 -24.05 12.81
CA GLY A 356 10.19 -23.65 14.13
C GLY A 356 11.45 -22.76 14.02
N CYS A 357 11.58 -21.74 14.89
CA CYS A 357 12.74 -20.84 15.10
C CYS A 357 13.09 -19.78 14.02
N THR A 358 13.55 -18.63 14.50
CA THR A 358 14.21 -17.52 13.77
C THR A 358 15.75 -17.59 14.02
N PRO A 359 16.60 -16.76 13.35
CA PRO A 359 16.91 -15.44 13.93
C PRO A 359 17.32 -14.30 12.93
N THR A 360 17.02 -13.06 13.34
CA THR A 360 17.89 -11.85 13.32
C THR A 360 18.39 -11.20 12.00
N ALA A 361 18.33 -9.85 11.97
CA ALA A 361 18.89 -8.94 10.96
C ALA A 361 20.29 -8.38 11.44
N PRO A 362 20.95 -7.30 10.93
CA PRO A 362 20.49 -6.16 10.12
C PRO A 362 21.35 -5.93 8.85
N ALA A 363 21.26 -4.73 8.26
CA ALA A 363 22.01 -4.32 7.06
C ALA A 363 22.68 -2.95 7.26
N GLN A 364 23.79 -2.67 6.53
CA GLN A 364 24.07 -1.40 5.82
C GLN A 364 25.53 -1.29 5.32
N ARG A 365 25.71 -0.57 4.20
CA ARG A 365 26.97 0.07 3.69
C ARG A 365 28.09 -0.89 3.23
N ASN A 366 28.94 -0.56 2.26
CA ASN A 366 28.95 0.56 1.30
C ASN A 366 29.67 0.12 0.00
N GLY A 367 29.25 0.62 -1.16
CA GLY A 367 29.93 0.35 -2.43
C GLY A 367 29.12 0.87 -3.62
N SER A 368 29.71 1.77 -4.41
CA SER A 368 29.05 2.44 -5.55
C SER A 368 29.99 2.46 -6.76
N ILE A 369 29.44 2.91 -7.90
CA ILE A 369 30.12 3.34 -9.13
C ILE A 369 30.38 2.28 -10.22
N TYR A 370 29.82 2.59 -11.39
CA TYR A 370 29.98 2.10 -12.77
C TYR A 370 29.89 0.62 -13.17
N SER A 371 28.85 0.38 -13.97
CA SER A 371 28.80 -0.40 -15.20
C SER A 371 30.14 -0.76 -15.88
N VAL A 372 30.19 -1.96 -16.47
CA VAL A 372 30.17 -2.15 -17.94
C VAL A 372 29.69 -3.57 -18.23
N ALA A 373 28.95 -3.76 -19.32
CA ALA A 373 28.67 -5.08 -19.88
C ALA A 373 29.48 -5.27 -21.17
N SER A 374 29.89 -6.51 -21.48
CA SER A 374 29.57 -7.17 -22.77
C SER A 374 30.40 -8.44 -23.04
N THR A 375 29.81 -9.34 -23.83
CA THR A 375 30.44 -10.30 -24.74
C THR A 375 31.32 -11.44 -24.21
N TYR A 376 30.80 -12.65 -24.50
CA TYR A 376 31.38 -14.00 -24.53
C TYR A 376 32.84 -14.19 -25.02
N SER A 377 33.47 -13.18 -25.63
CA SER A 377 34.81 -13.27 -26.23
C SER A 377 35.93 -13.51 -25.20
N GLU A 378 35.81 -13.01 -23.97
CA GLU A 378 36.83 -13.21 -22.93
C GLU A 378 36.88 -14.68 -22.45
N PHE A 379 35.72 -15.35 -22.37
CA PHE A 379 35.61 -16.74 -21.93
C PHE A 379 36.43 -17.70 -22.82
N ALA A 380 36.42 -17.46 -24.14
CA ALA A 380 37.19 -18.25 -25.10
C ALA A 380 38.72 -18.10 -24.93
N HIS A 381 39.20 -16.96 -24.43
CA HIS A 381 40.64 -16.72 -24.21
C HIS A 381 41.14 -17.27 -22.86
N GLY A 382 40.26 -17.53 -21.89
CA GLY A 382 40.66 -18.11 -20.60
C GLY A 382 41.24 -19.53 -20.74
N LEU A 383 40.61 -20.36 -21.58
CA LEU A 383 40.91 -21.80 -21.69
C LEU A 383 42.29 -22.10 -22.31
N SER A 384 42.89 -21.16 -23.06
CA SER A 384 44.22 -21.35 -23.67
C SER A 384 45.40 -21.05 -22.74
N LYS A 385 45.18 -20.35 -21.62
CA LYS A 385 46.25 -19.96 -20.67
C LYS A 385 46.45 -20.94 -19.51
N ALA A 386 45.48 -21.78 -19.18
CA ALA A 386 45.47 -22.62 -17.98
C ALA A 386 46.42 -23.86 -18.01
N SER A 387 47.50 -23.84 -18.80
CA SER A 387 48.30 -25.04 -19.13
C SER A 387 49.82 -24.89 -18.92
N LYS A 388 50.31 -23.78 -18.31
CA LYS A 388 51.74 -23.56 -18.02
C LYS A 388 51.98 -22.79 -16.70
N SER A 389 53.18 -23.01 -16.12
CA SER A 389 53.69 -22.54 -14.80
C SER A 389 52.84 -22.97 -13.59
N GLU A 390 53.23 -23.93 -12.74
CA GLU A 390 54.44 -24.14 -11.91
C GLU A 390 54.41 -23.44 -10.53
N HIS A 391 54.77 -24.20 -9.49
CA HIS A 391 54.79 -23.77 -8.09
C HIS A 391 56.09 -23.07 -7.70
N ARG A 392 56.02 -22.16 -6.71
CA ARG A 392 57.11 -21.99 -5.74
C ARG A 392 56.60 -21.53 -4.38
N SER A 393 57.17 -22.08 -3.31
CA SER A 393 56.72 -21.91 -1.92
C SER A 393 57.81 -21.31 -1.02
N HIS A 394 57.45 -20.36 -0.16
CA HIS A 394 58.19 -19.96 1.04
C HIS A 394 57.15 -19.73 2.17
N VAL A 395 57.16 -20.50 3.26
CA VAL A 395 58.12 -20.56 4.40
C VAL A 395 57.82 -19.50 5.46
N LEU A 396 57.63 -19.97 6.69
CA LEU A 396 57.16 -19.23 7.87
C LEU A 396 58.31 -18.56 8.62
N ASN A 397 57.98 -17.59 9.48
CA ASN A 397 58.73 -17.27 10.69
C ASN A 397 57.78 -16.71 11.76
N SER A 398 58.09 -16.97 13.04
CA SER A 398 57.35 -16.44 14.18
C SER A 398 58.29 -16.36 15.39
N THR A 399 58.24 -15.24 16.11
CA THR A 399 59.06 -15.01 17.31
C THR A 399 58.15 -14.52 18.43
N ALA A 400 58.15 -15.25 19.55
CA ALA A 400 57.52 -14.84 20.80
C ALA A 400 58.60 -14.52 21.83
N SER A 401 58.30 -13.63 22.79
CA SER A 401 59.27 -13.17 23.80
C SER A 401 58.61 -12.98 25.16
N ASN A 402 58.88 -13.90 26.09
CA ASN A 402 58.77 -13.70 27.53
C ASN A 402 60.18 -13.67 28.14
N PRO A 403 60.37 -12.93 29.24
CA PRO A 403 61.36 -13.27 30.25
C PRO A 403 60.75 -13.35 31.66
N ASP A 404 61.01 -14.45 32.36
CA ASP A 404 60.90 -14.51 33.83
C ASP A 404 62.26 -14.16 34.46
N SER A 405 62.27 -13.40 35.56
CA SER A 405 63.38 -13.25 36.53
C SER A 405 62.86 -12.59 37.81
#